data_AF-A0A7C4VME4-F1
#
_entry.id   AF-A0A7C4VME4-F1
#
_cell.length_a   1.000
_cell.length_b   1.000
_cell.length_c   1.000
_cell.angle_alpha   90.00
_cell.angle_beta   90.00
_cell.angle_gamma   90.00
#
_symmetry.space_group_name_H-M   'P 1'
#
loop_
_entity.id
_entity.type
_entity.pdbx_description
1 polymer ?
#
loop_
_entity_poly.entity_id
_entity_poly.type
_entity_poly.pdbx_seq_one_letter_code
_entity_poly.pdbx_strand_id
1 'polypeptide(L)'
;MKKRQGLSLIEVLLSVVILGVVITAVAGSMASNLKVSSESNRQSLAVEYVDSVLEKYKIHWKSPTNYRRAHRPNLRVQNRLLARGMVASIASRGLELDGSAASSNPPPMRRVTVIVHRDGKVLARGSTLIGAPQ
;
A
#
# COMPACT_ATOMS: atom_id res chain seq x y z
N MET A 1 -20.65 61.85 -20.93
CA MET A 1 -19.35 61.96 -20.23
C MET A 1 -19.13 60.71 -19.40
N LYS A 2 -18.11 59.89 -19.72
CA LYS A 2 -17.79 58.65 -18.98
C LYS A 2 -17.22 59.02 -17.62
N LYS A 3 -17.94 58.73 -16.53
CA LYS A 3 -17.42 58.85 -15.15
C LYS A 3 -16.26 57.86 -15.00
N ARG A 4 -15.02 58.35 -14.98
CA ARG A 4 -13.87 57.56 -14.52
C ARG A 4 -13.97 57.50 -13.00
N GLN A 5 -14.63 56.47 -12.47
CA GLN A 5 -14.57 56.15 -11.04
C GLN A 5 -13.13 55.67 -10.76
N GLY A 6 -12.36 56.48 -10.05
CA GLY A 6 -11.05 56.06 -9.54
C GLY A 6 -11.24 55.06 -8.41
N LEU A 7 -10.47 53.97 -8.43
CA LEU A 7 -10.43 52.96 -7.37
C LEU A 7 -10.23 53.65 -6.02
N SER A 8 -11.17 53.44 -5.09
CA SER A 8 -11.02 53.93 -3.73
C SER A 8 -9.90 53.17 -3.02
N LEU A 9 -9.09 53.85 -2.20
CA LEU A 9 -8.04 53.20 -1.39
C LEU A 9 -8.60 52.04 -0.55
N ILE A 10 -9.86 52.17 -0.09
CA ILE A 10 -10.56 51.15 0.67
C ILE A 10 -10.86 49.91 -0.18
N GLU A 11 -11.23 50.07 -1.46
CA GLU A 11 -11.50 48.96 -2.38
C GLU A 11 -10.22 48.20 -2.72
N VAL A 12 -9.11 48.91 -2.87
CA VAL A 12 -7.80 48.30 -3.09
C VAL A 12 -7.39 47.48 -1.86
N LEU A 13 -7.52 48.04 -0.66
CA LEU A 13 -7.26 47.33 0.59
C LEU A 13 -8.14 46.08 0.75
N LEU A 14 -9.45 46.22 0.50
CA LEU A 14 -10.39 45.10 0.59
C LEU A 14 -10.04 43.99 -0.42
N SER A 15 -9.67 44.37 -1.65
CA SER A 15 -9.27 43.44 -2.70
C SER A 15 -8.00 42.68 -2.35
N VAL A 16 -7.01 43.35 -1.75
CA VAL A 16 -5.77 42.71 -1.30
C VAL A 16 -6.03 41.71 -0.16
N VAL A 17 -6.90 42.05 0.79
CA VAL A 17 -7.28 41.15 1.89
C VAL A 17 -8.01 39.92 1.36
N ILE A 18 -9.00 40.10 0.48
CA ILE A 18 -9.73 38.98 -0.14
C ILE A 18 -8.78 38.09 -0.94
N LEU A 19 -7.88 38.69 -1.72
CA LEU A 19 -6.89 37.97 -2.51
C LEU A 19 -5.95 37.14 -1.62
N GLY A 20 -5.49 37.69 -0.49
CA GLY A 20 -4.63 36.98 0.47
C GLY A 20 -5.32 35.77 1.11
N VAL A 21 -6.60 35.89 1.46
CA VAL A 21 -7.40 34.78 2.00
C VAL A 21 -7.58 33.69 0.95
N VAL A 22 -7.90 34.05 -0.29
CA VAL A 22 -8.09 33.11 -1.41
C VAL A 22 -6.80 32.34 -1.71
N ILE A 23 -5.66 33.02 -1.82
CA ILE A 23 -4.36 32.38 -2.11
C ILE A 23 -4.01 31.36 -1.01
N THR A 24 -4.21 31.73 0.26
CA THR A 24 -3.89 30.86 1.41
C THR A 24 -4.76 29.60 1.42
N ALA A 25 -6.06 29.74 1.16
CA ALA A 25 -6.99 28.61 1.10
C ALA A 25 -6.66 27.66 -0.06
N VAL A 26 -6.35 28.20 -1.24
CA VAL A 26 -5.99 27.40 -2.42
C VAL A 26 -4.65 26.67 -2.22
N ALA A 27 -3.63 27.35 -1.68
CA ALA A 27 -2.34 26.74 -1.38
C ALA A 27 -2.44 25.61 -0.35
N GLY A 28 -3.22 25.83 0.72
CA GLY A 28 -3.48 24.80 1.73
C GLY A 28 -4.22 23.59 1.16
N SER A 29 -5.20 23.82 0.28
CA SER A 29 -5.97 22.76 -0.39
C SER A 29 -5.11 21.95 -1.35
N MET A 30 -4.24 22.60 -2.12
CA MET A 30 -3.29 21.94 -3.02
C MET A 30 -2.25 21.11 -2.26
N ALA A 31 -1.67 21.65 -1.18
CA ALA A 31 -0.72 20.92 -0.34
C ALA A 31 -1.35 19.68 0.31
N SER A 32 -2.60 19.78 0.77
CA SER A 32 -3.37 18.65 1.30
C SER A 32 -3.61 17.57 0.23
N ASN A 33 -4.04 17.97 -0.96
CA ASN A 33 -4.29 17.04 -2.08
C ASN A 33 -3.02 16.33 -2.55
N LEU A 34 -1.88 17.02 -2.60
CA LEU A 34 -0.59 16.40 -2.93
C LEU A 34 -0.17 15.36 -1.90
N LYS A 35 -0.35 15.65 -0.60
CA LYS A 35 -0.05 14.71 0.48
C LYS A 35 -0.93 13.47 0.40
N VAL A 36 -2.25 13.64 0.20
CA VAL A 36 -3.22 12.55 0.05
C VAL A 36 -2.92 11.69 -1.17
N SER A 37 -2.59 12.30 -2.32
CA SER A 37 -2.22 11.58 -3.54
C SER A 37 -0.94 10.75 -3.35
N SER A 38 0.07 11.32 -2.69
CA SER A 38 1.33 10.60 -2.42
C SER A 38 1.15 9.40 -1.49
N GLU A 39 0.25 9.51 -0.51
CA GLU A 39 -0.03 8.43 0.44
C GLU A 39 -0.88 7.33 -0.21
N SER A 40 -1.88 7.73 -1.00
CA SER A 40 -2.70 6.81 -1.80
C SER A 40 -1.83 5.99 -2.77
N ASN A 41 -0.91 6.64 -3.50
CA ASN A 41 0.01 5.93 -4.40
C ASN A 41 0.88 4.92 -3.66
N ARG A 42 1.37 5.25 -2.47
CA ARG A 42 2.20 4.34 -1.65
C ARG A 42 1.39 3.16 -1.14
N GLN A 43 0.15 3.38 -0.73
CA GLN A 43 -0.74 2.32 -0.30
C GLN A 43 -1.07 1.38 -1.46
N SER A 44 -1.32 1.91 -2.66
CA SER A 44 -1.52 1.12 -3.87
C SER A 44 -0.32 0.24 -4.20
N LEU A 45 0.91 0.79 -4.17
CA LEU A 45 2.14 0.01 -4.38
C LEU A 45 2.32 -1.09 -3.33
N ALA A 46 1.97 -0.81 -2.06
CA ALA A 46 2.05 -1.80 -0.99
C ALA A 46 1.04 -2.96 -1.20
N VAL A 47 -0.17 -2.65 -1.68
CA VAL A 47 -1.18 -3.67 -2.02
C VAL A 47 -0.72 -4.50 -3.22
N GLU A 48 -0.24 -3.86 -4.29
CA GLU A 48 0.28 -4.55 -5.48
C GLU A 48 1.45 -5.47 -5.11
N TYR A 49 2.36 -5.03 -4.23
CA TYR A 49 3.42 -5.88 -3.70
C TYR A 49 2.85 -7.10 -2.97
N VAL A 50 1.90 -6.91 -2.06
CA VAL A 50 1.26 -8.00 -1.31
C VAL A 50 0.66 -9.04 -2.27
N ASP A 51 -0.13 -8.59 -3.25
CA ASP A 51 -0.81 -9.47 -4.19
C ASP A 51 0.19 -10.22 -5.08
N SER A 52 1.20 -9.53 -5.62
CA SER A 52 2.23 -10.15 -6.45
C SER A 52 3.05 -11.20 -5.69
N VAL A 53 3.34 -10.97 -4.40
CA VAL A 53 4.04 -11.94 -3.56
C VAL A 53 3.14 -13.15 -3.28
N LEU A 54 1.88 -12.92 -2.88
CA LEU A 54 0.94 -14.01 -2.61
C LEU A 54 0.72 -14.89 -3.84
N GLU A 55 0.58 -14.28 -5.02
CA GLU A 55 0.49 -14.99 -6.30
C GLU A 55 1.76 -15.78 -6.59
N LYS A 56 2.94 -15.19 -6.38
CA LYS A 56 4.22 -15.89 -6.58
C LYS A 56 4.35 -17.10 -5.67
N TYR A 57 3.93 -17.00 -4.41
CA TYR A 57 3.86 -18.13 -3.49
C TYR A 57 2.88 -19.20 -3.98
N LYS A 58 1.67 -18.82 -4.39
CA LYS A 58 0.68 -19.75 -4.96
C LYS A 58 1.28 -20.53 -6.12
N ILE A 59 1.88 -19.85 -7.10
CA ILE A 59 2.48 -20.50 -8.28
C ILE A 59 3.64 -21.40 -7.88
N HIS A 60 4.55 -20.93 -7.02
CA HIS A 60 5.75 -21.68 -6.64
C HIS A 60 5.43 -22.96 -5.86
N TRP A 61 4.41 -22.92 -5.02
CA TRP A 61 3.93 -24.03 -4.20
C TRP A 61 2.93 -24.96 -4.90
N LYS A 62 2.60 -24.71 -6.18
CA LYS A 62 1.97 -25.74 -7.02
C LYS A 62 2.89 -26.95 -7.21
N SER A 63 4.21 -26.79 -7.10
CA SER A 63 5.15 -27.90 -7.13
C SER A 63 5.16 -28.66 -5.79
N PRO A 64 4.90 -29.99 -5.79
CA PRO A 64 4.93 -30.79 -4.57
C PRO A 64 6.25 -30.72 -3.80
N THR A 65 7.38 -30.70 -4.50
CA THR A 65 8.71 -30.62 -3.88
C THR A 65 8.89 -29.31 -3.10
N ASN A 66 8.49 -28.19 -3.69
CA ASN A 66 8.62 -26.88 -3.05
C ASN A 66 7.67 -26.75 -1.86
N TYR A 67 6.43 -27.24 -2.00
CA TYR A 67 5.43 -27.23 -0.94
C TYR A 67 5.88 -28.06 0.27
N ARG A 68 6.36 -29.29 0.02
CA ARG A 68 6.82 -30.21 1.08
C ARG A 68 7.98 -29.62 1.87
N ARG A 69 8.95 -29.01 1.17
CA ARG A 69 10.13 -28.38 1.80
C ARG A 69 9.87 -26.99 2.38
N ALA A 70 8.63 -26.47 2.30
CA ALA A 70 8.31 -25.09 2.66
C ALA A 70 9.22 -24.06 1.96
N HIS A 71 9.69 -24.37 0.76
CA HIS A 71 10.72 -23.58 0.09
C HIS A 71 10.16 -22.21 -0.31
N ARG A 72 10.91 -21.13 -0.05
CA ARG A 72 10.44 -19.78 -0.36
C ARG A 72 10.76 -19.43 -1.82
N PRO A 73 9.81 -18.83 -2.57
CA PRO A 73 10.10 -18.34 -3.90
C PRO A 73 11.12 -17.20 -3.87
N ASN A 74 11.82 -17.01 -4.99
CA ASN A 74 12.61 -15.82 -5.21
C ASN A 74 11.68 -14.61 -5.48
N LEU A 75 11.82 -13.56 -4.66
CA LEU A 75 11.00 -12.35 -4.71
C LEU A 75 11.77 -11.13 -5.25
N ARG A 76 12.92 -11.31 -5.90
CA ARG A 76 13.77 -10.21 -6.38
C ARG A 76 13.04 -9.22 -7.29
N VAL A 77 12.11 -9.72 -8.11
CA VAL A 77 11.30 -8.87 -9.01
C VAL A 77 10.25 -8.10 -8.21
N GLN A 78 9.49 -8.78 -7.36
CA GLN A 78 8.45 -8.18 -6.51
C GLN A 78 9.04 -7.13 -5.58
N ASN A 79 10.23 -7.36 -5.02
CA ASN A 79 10.91 -6.41 -4.14
C ASN A 79 11.25 -5.08 -4.83
N ARG A 80 11.24 -5.00 -6.17
CA ARG A 80 11.39 -3.73 -6.89
C ARG A 80 10.16 -2.82 -6.76
N LEU A 81 8.99 -3.39 -6.41
CA LEU A 81 7.76 -2.63 -6.17
C LEU A 81 7.75 -1.94 -4.80
N LEU A 82 8.60 -2.35 -3.86
CA LEU A 82 8.70 -1.70 -2.56
C LEU A 82 9.37 -0.34 -2.71
N ALA A 83 8.60 0.72 -2.46
CA ALA A 83 9.14 2.07 -2.41
C ALA A 83 10.12 2.23 -1.23
N ARG A 84 11.02 3.21 -1.34
CA ARG A 84 12.03 3.50 -0.31
C ARG A 84 11.37 3.71 1.07
N GLY A 85 11.90 3.03 2.08
CA GLY A 85 11.38 3.07 3.46
C GLY A 85 10.23 2.10 3.76
N MET A 86 9.73 1.36 2.76
CA MET A 86 8.82 0.24 3.00
C MET A 86 9.61 -1.03 3.33
N VAL A 87 9.10 -1.82 4.27
CA VAL A 87 9.65 -3.12 4.66
C VAL A 87 8.52 -4.15 4.65
N ALA A 88 8.77 -5.29 4.01
CA ALA A 88 7.81 -6.39 3.98
C ALA A 88 8.20 -7.51 4.95
N SER A 89 7.22 -7.99 5.70
CA SER A 89 7.31 -9.18 6.54
C SER A 89 6.46 -10.29 5.94
N ILE A 90 7.07 -11.47 5.73
CA ILE A 90 6.41 -12.62 5.13
C ILE A 90 6.53 -13.80 6.09
N ALA A 91 5.38 -14.34 6.48
CA ALA A 91 5.29 -15.51 7.34
C ALA A 91 4.46 -16.60 6.67
N SER A 92 4.81 -17.85 6.92
CA SER A 92 4.00 -19.01 6.55
C SER A 92 3.70 -19.88 7.76
N ARG A 93 2.47 -20.38 7.85
CA ARG A 93 2.03 -21.30 8.91
C ARG A 93 1.33 -22.50 8.29
N GLY A 94 1.70 -23.71 8.71
CA GLY A 94 0.99 -24.93 8.35
C GLY A 94 -0.33 -25.03 9.12
N LEU A 95 -1.39 -25.43 8.45
CA LEU A 95 -2.73 -25.61 9.01
C LEU A 95 -3.29 -26.97 8.59
N GLU A 96 -4.11 -27.55 9.46
CA GLU A 96 -5.02 -28.64 9.08
C GLU A 96 -6.19 -28.09 8.26
N LEU A 97 -6.99 -28.99 7.66
CA LEU A 97 -8.16 -28.61 6.84
C LEU A 97 -9.26 -27.89 7.66
N ASP A 98 -9.29 -28.11 8.98
CA ASP A 98 -10.19 -27.43 9.91
C ASP A 98 -9.66 -26.05 10.37
N GLY A 99 -8.46 -25.65 9.91
CA GLY A 99 -7.82 -24.39 10.25
C GLY A 99 -7.03 -24.39 11.57
N SER A 100 -6.96 -25.52 12.27
CA SER A 100 -6.10 -25.70 13.44
C SER A 100 -4.61 -25.74 13.05
N ALA A 101 -3.72 -25.68 14.04
CA ALA A 101 -2.28 -25.78 13.79
C ALA A 101 -1.95 -27.17 13.22
N ALA A 102 -1.19 -27.21 12.13
CA ALA A 102 -0.84 -28.49 11.51
C ALA A 102 -0.07 -29.41 12.47
N SER A 103 -0.51 -30.65 12.51
CA SER A 103 0.12 -31.79 13.17
C SER A 103 0.85 -32.70 12.17
N SER A 104 0.47 -32.61 10.89
CA SER A 104 1.00 -33.39 9.78
C SER A 104 2.16 -32.71 9.06
N ASN A 105 3.08 -33.51 8.48
CA ASN A 105 4.19 -33.03 7.67
C ASN A 105 4.31 -33.83 6.35
N PRO A 106 4.08 -33.21 5.17
CA PRO A 106 3.70 -31.81 4.99
C PRO A 106 2.28 -31.51 5.52
N PRO A 107 1.99 -30.27 5.93
CA PRO A 107 0.65 -29.88 6.35
C PRO A 107 -0.31 -29.87 5.14
N PRO A 108 -1.59 -30.20 5.28
CA PRO A 108 -2.54 -30.22 4.17
C PRO A 108 -2.79 -28.82 3.61
N MET A 109 -2.62 -27.77 4.44
CA MET A 109 -2.70 -26.38 4.01
C MET A 109 -1.55 -25.55 4.59
N ARG A 110 -1.17 -24.49 3.87
CA ARG A 110 -0.28 -23.44 4.37
C ARG A 110 -0.92 -22.08 4.19
N ARG A 111 -0.96 -21.29 5.26
CA ARG A 111 -1.30 -19.87 5.19
C ARG A 111 -0.05 -19.04 5.01
N VAL A 112 0.02 -18.27 3.93
CA VAL A 112 1.04 -17.23 3.73
C VAL A 112 0.42 -15.90 4.14
N THR A 113 1.14 -15.10 4.92
CA THR A 113 0.76 -13.75 5.32
C THR A 113 1.87 -12.80 4.95
N VAL A 114 1.52 -11.72 4.26
CA VAL A 114 2.42 -10.65 3.85
C VAL A 114 1.93 -9.37 4.50
N ILE A 115 2.83 -8.64 5.14
CA ILE A 115 2.53 -7.35 5.75
C ILE A 115 3.60 -6.37 5.31
N VAL A 116 3.17 -5.23 4.76
CA VAL A 116 4.06 -4.14 4.36
C VAL A 116 3.95 -3.03 5.40
N HIS A 117 5.10 -2.63 5.94
CA HIS A 117 5.23 -1.61 6.95
C HIS A 117 6.04 -0.42 6.42
N ARG A 118 5.79 0.75 7.00
CA ARG A 118 6.64 1.93 6.86
C ARG A 118 6.59 2.72 8.15
N ASP A 119 7.74 3.08 8.69
CA ASP A 119 7.84 3.92 9.90
C ASP A 119 6.95 3.40 11.05
N GLY A 120 6.88 2.07 11.21
CA GLY A 120 6.05 1.39 12.20
C GLY A 120 4.55 1.24 11.87
N LYS A 121 4.06 1.89 10.80
CA LYS A 121 2.66 1.77 10.35
C LYS A 121 2.49 0.67 9.32
N VAL A 122 1.37 -0.04 9.39
CA VAL A 122 0.98 -1.02 8.37
C VAL A 122 0.35 -0.28 7.20
N LEU A 123 0.88 -0.48 5.99
CA LEU A 123 0.34 0.08 4.76
C LEU A 123 -0.59 -0.91 4.05
N ALA A 124 -0.19 -2.17 4.00
CA ALA A 124 -0.97 -3.23 3.38
C ALA A 124 -0.74 -4.56 4.11
N ARG A 125 -1.78 -5.40 4.12
CA ARG A 125 -1.72 -6.75 4.65
C ARG A 125 -2.58 -7.66 3.79
N GLY A 126 -2.04 -8.81 3.43
CA GLY A 126 -2.77 -9.85 2.73
C GLY A 126 -2.39 -11.22 3.25
N SER A 127 -3.30 -12.18 3.06
CA SER A 127 -3.03 -13.57 3.36
C SER A 127 -3.73 -14.47 2.38
N THR A 128 -3.12 -15.63 2.11
CA THR A 128 -3.74 -16.65 1.27
C THR A 128 -3.47 -18.04 1.82
N LEU A 129 -4.42 -18.94 1.56
CA LEU A 129 -4.32 -20.36 1.88
C LEU A 129 -3.94 -21.12 0.62
N ILE A 130 -2.95 -21.99 0.76
CA ILE A 130 -2.42 -22.82 -0.33
C ILE A 130 -2.52 -24.27 0.15
N GLY A 131 -3.33 -25.06 -0.54
CA GLY A 131 -3.44 -26.50 -0.28
C GLY A 131 -2.22 -27.26 -0.79
N ALA A 132 -1.96 -28.42 -0.19
CA ALA A 132 -0.96 -29.35 -0.70
C ALA A 132 -1.33 -29.78 -2.13
N PRO A 133 -0.41 -29.67 -3.10
CA PRO A 133 -0.64 -30.19 -4.44
C PRO A 133 -0.72 -31.72 -4.40
N GLN A 134 -1.64 -32.29 -5.18
CA GLN A 134 -1.80 -33.75 -5.35
C GLN A 134 -0.60 -34.37 -6.06
#